data_AF-A0A7V3XB24-F1
#
_entry.id   AF-A0A7V3XB24-F1
#
_cell.length_a   1.000
_cell.length_b   1.000
_cell.length_c   1.000
_cell.angle_alpha   90.00
_cell.angle_beta   90.00
_cell.angle_gamma   90.00
#
_symmetry.space_group_name_H-M   'P 1'
#
loop_
_entity.id
_entity.type
_entity.pdbx_description
1 polymer ?
#
loop_
_entity_poly.entity_id
_entity_poly.type
_entity_poly.pdbx_seq_one_letter_code
_entity_poly.pdbx_strand_id
1 'polypeptide(L)'
;MGGLPANQTVYTFVLNPKDPQVLYVGMKDGVYKSQDSGQSWNRVGEGLHNVATLAIHPETGVLYAGSSDGKVFKSSDGGAHWEATN
;
A
#
# COMPACT_ATOMS: atom_id res chain seq x y z
N MET A 1 -16.24 7.91 0.55
CA MET A 1 -14.95 7.25 0.81
C MET A 1 -15.11 6.40 2.07
N GLY A 2 -15.45 5.13 1.90
CA GLY A 2 -15.53 4.19 3.01
C GLY A 2 -14.19 3.46 3.16
N GLY A 3 -13.83 3.10 4.40
CA GLY A 3 -12.75 2.15 4.67
C GLY A 3 -11.37 2.72 5.01
N LEU A 4 -11.07 3.98 4.69
CA LEU A 4 -9.92 4.68 5.30
C LEU A 4 -10.28 5.15 6.71
N PRO A 5 -9.39 5.02 7.70
CA PRO A 5 -9.59 5.58 9.02
C PRO A 5 -9.77 7.10 8.98
N ALA A 6 -10.79 7.61 9.68
CA ALA A 6 -10.96 9.04 9.86
C ALA A 6 -9.80 9.64 10.67
N ASN A 7 -9.46 10.91 10.42
CA ASN A 7 -8.41 11.66 11.13
C ASN A 7 -7.00 11.05 11.06
N GLN A 8 -6.67 10.33 9.98
CA GLN A 8 -5.32 9.86 9.70
C GLN A 8 -4.76 10.47 8.41
N THR A 9 -3.44 10.67 8.39
CA THR A 9 -2.72 11.21 7.24
C THR A 9 -2.41 10.10 6.24
N VAL A 10 -2.70 10.36 4.97
CA VAL A 10 -2.14 9.59 3.85
C VAL A 10 -0.76 10.13 3.53
N TYR A 11 0.28 9.30 3.66
CA TYR A 11 1.66 9.71 3.41
C TYR A 11 2.06 9.57 1.94
N THR A 12 1.51 8.56 1.28
CA THR A 12 1.89 8.19 -0.08
C THR A 12 0.74 7.45 -0.76
N PHE A 13 0.73 7.45 -2.09
CA PHE A 13 -0.16 6.62 -2.89
C PHE A 13 0.52 6.17 -4.17
N VAL A 14 0.08 5.03 -4.71
CA VAL A 14 0.57 4.50 -5.98
C VAL A 14 -0.58 3.82 -6.72
N LEU A 15 -0.63 3.97 -8.04
CA LEU A 15 -1.58 3.28 -8.91
C LEU A 15 -0.93 2.01 -9.46
N ASN A 16 -1.70 0.96 -9.62
CA ASN A 16 -1.24 -0.22 -10.36
C ASN A 16 -1.11 0.16 -11.85
N PRO A 17 0.09 0.05 -12.45
CA PRO A 17 0.33 0.46 -13.83
C PRO A 17 -0.38 -0.43 -14.87
N LYS A 18 -0.80 -1.65 -14.50
CA LYS A 18 -1.57 -2.54 -15.37
C LYS A 18 -3.09 -2.38 -15.22
N ASP A 19 -3.54 -1.78 -14.12
CA ASP A 19 -4.95 -1.55 -13.82
C ASP A 19 -5.12 -0.29 -12.97
N PRO A 20 -5.35 0.88 -13.59
CA PRO A 20 -5.48 2.15 -12.88
C PRO A 20 -6.66 2.23 -11.90
N GLN A 21 -7.60 1.27 -11.92
CA GLN A 21 -8.66 1.20 -10.90
C GLN A 21 -8.14 0.68 -9.55
N VAL A 22 -6.98 0.03 -9.55
CA VAL A 22 -6.33 -0.46 -8.34
C VAL A 22 -5.32 0.56 -7.84
N LEU A 23 -5.54 1.04 -6.62
CA LEU A 23 -4.67 2.00 -5.94
C LEU A 23 -4.27 1.47 -4.56
N TYR A 24 -3.10 1.91 -4.11
CA TYR A 24 -2.63 1.66 -2.76
C TYR A 24 -2.28 2.99 -2.09
N VAL A 25 -2.58 3.11 -0.80
CA VAL A 25 -2.15 4.24 0.04
C VAL A 25 -1.36 3.73 1.23
N GLY A 26 -0.28 4.43 1.55
CA GLY A 26 0.54 4.19 2.74
C GLY A 26 0.18 5.17 3.84
N MET A 27 -0.04 4.66 5.03
CA MET A 27 -0.50 5.39 6.21
C MET A 27 0.30 4.96 7.45
N LYS A 28 0.01 5.62 8.58
CA LYS A 28 0.64 5.32 9.87
C LYS A 28 0.39 3.87 10.32
N ASP A 29 -0.79 3.36 10.07
CA ASP A 29 -1.23 2.03 10.50
C ASP A 29 -1.18 0.98 9.38
N GLY A 30 -0.54 1.26 8.25
CA GLY A 30 -0.23 0.26 7.22
C GLY A 30 -0.58 0.69 5.80
N VAL A 31 -0.90 -0.29 4.97
CA VAL A 31 -1.27 -0.11 3.56
C VAL A 31 -2.76 -0.41 3.38
N TYR A 32 -3.43 0.45 2.63
CA TYR A 32 -4.81 0.23 2.18
C TYR A 32 -4.84 0.13 0.66
N LYS A 33 -5.76 -0.68 0.16
CA LYS A 33 -5.99 -0.95 -1.26
C LYS A 33 -7.41 -0.55 -1.64
N SER A 34 -7.54 0.13 -2.77
CA SER A 34 -8.79 0.30 -3.49
C SER A 34 -8.74 -0.50 -4.78
N GLN A 35 -9.89 -0.99 -5.22
CA GLN A 35 -10.07 -1.67 -6.52
C GLN A 35 -11.12 -0.96 -7.39
N ASP A 36 -11.56 0.22 -6.96
CA ASP A 36 -12.68 0.97 -7.53
C ASP A 36 -12.33 2.46 -7.66
N SER A 37 -11.08 2.74 -8.04
CA SER A 37 -10.59 4.10 -8.26
C SER A 37 -10.71 5.02 -7.03
N GLY A 38 -10.58 4.46 -5.82
CA GLY A 38 -10.59 5.18 -4.54
C GLY A 38 -11.97 5.38 -3.93
N GLN A 39 -13.03 4.74 -4.46
CA GLN A 39 -14.38 4.84 -3.90
C GLN A 39 -14.49 4.10 -2.55
N SER A 40 -13.85 2.93 -2.43
CA SER A 40 -13.72 2.14 -1.21
C SER A 40 -12.28 1.65 -0.98
N TRP A 41 -11.94 1.41 0.29
CA TRP A 41 -10.61 1.03 0.71
C TRP A 41 -10.65 -0.15 1.69
N ASN A 42 -9.72 -1.08 1.52
CA ASN A 42 -9.54 -2.23 2.41
C ASN A 42 -8.09 -2.26 2.91
N ARG A 43 -7.89 -2.52 4.20
CA ARG A 43 -6.55 -2.65 4.75
C ARG A 43 -5.92 -3.96 4.27
N VAL A 44 -4.69 -3.89 3.76
CA VAL A 44 -3.94 -5.05 3.25
C VAL A 44 -2.55 -5.18 3.88
N GLY A 45 -2.00 -4.12 4.47
CA GLY A 45 -0.71 -4.15 5.16
C GLY A 45 -0.77 -4.58 6.63
N GLU A 46 -1.29 -5.77 6.93
CA GLU A 46 -1.24 -6.29 8.32
C GLU A 46 0.21 -6.38 8.83
N GLY A 47 0.45 -5.93 10.06
CA GLY A 47 1.79 -5.84 10.66
C GLY A 47 2.70 -4.71 10.14
N LEU A 48 2.33 -4.03 9.06
CA LEU A 48 3.04 -2.84 8.59
C LEU A 48 2.61 -1.59 9.35
N HIS A 49 3.58 -0.74 9.68
CA HIS A 49 3.39 0.52 10.38
C HIS A 49 4.28 1.60 9.79
N ASN A 50 3.83 2.85 9.87
CA ASN A 50 4.53 4.04 9.41
C ASN A 50 5.01 3.92 7.95
N VAL A 51 4.11 3.58 7.03
CA VAL A 51 4.43 3.40 5.61
C VAL A 51 4.65 4.75 4.97
N ALA A 52 5.92 5.13 4.79
CA ALA A 52 6.33 6.43 4.30
C ALA A 52 6.32 6.52 2.77
N THR A 53 6.54 5.40 2.08
CA THR A 53 6.60 5.35 0.62
C THR A 53 6.11 4.01 0.07
N LEU A 54 5.51 4.05 -1.12
CA LEU A 54 5.08 2.89 -1.89
C LEU A 54 5.62 2.98 -3.31
N ALA A 55 5.98 1.84 -3.89
CA ALA A 55 6.36 1.72 -5.30
C ALA A 55 5.85 0.39 -5.88
N ILE A 56 5.39 0.40 -7.13
CA ILE A 56 4.98 -0.81 -7.86
C ILE A 56 5.92 -1.02 -9.03
N HIS A 57 6.48 -2.22 -9.15
CA HIS A 57 7.23 -2.60 -10.33
C HIS A 57 6.25 -2.81 -11.51
N PRO A 58 6.40 -2.08 -12.64
CA PRO A 58 5.39 -2.08 -13.70
C PRO A 58 5.18 -3.42 -14.39
N GLU A 59 6.26 -4.18 -14.61
CA GLU A 59 6.15 -5.48 -15.29
C GLU A 59 5.68 -6.61 -14.39
N THR A 60 6.15 -6.68 -13.14
CA THR A 60 5.87 -7.81 -12.24
C THR A 60 4.67 -7.55 -11.34
N GLY A 61 4.29 -6.30 -11.12
CA GLY A 61 3.26 -5.93 -10.15
C GLY A 61 3.71 -6.05 -8.69
N VAL A 62 5.00 -6.34 -8.43
CA VAL A 62 5.53 -6.41 -7.06
C VAL A 62 5.44 -5.02 -6.43
N LEU A 63 4.79 -4.97 -5.26
CA LEU A 63 4.63 -3.77 -4.46
C LEU A 63 5.72 -3.72 -3.39
N TYR A 64 6.33 -2.55 -3.23
CA TYR A 64 7.34 -2.28 -2.21
C TYR A 64 6.81 -1.21 -1.27
N ALA A 65 7.05 -1.39 0.03
CA ALA A 65 6.73 -0.44 1.07
C ALA A 65 7.99 -0.09 1.86
N GLY A 66 8.33 1.19 1.92
CA GLY A 66 9.36 1.71 2.82
C GLY A 66 8.72 2.29 4.06
N SER A 67 9.17 1.88 5.24
CA SER A 67 8.69 2.38 6.52
C SER A 67 9.63 3.42 7.14
N SER A 68 9.09 4.30 7.98
CA SER A 68 9.87 5.34 8.67
C SER A 68 10.91 4.80 9.66
N ASP A 69 10.84 3.52 10.04
CA ASP A 69 11.84 2.84 10.88
C ASP A 69 12.98 2.21 10.07
N GLY A 70 13.09 2.53 8.77
CA GLY A 70 14.21 2.13 7.91
C GLY A 70 14.09 0.73 7.33
N LYS A 71 12.92 0.08 7.42
CA LYS A 71 12.68 -1.23 6.83
C LYS A 71 12.05 -1.10 5.44
N VAL A 72 12.29 -2.11 4.62
CA VAL A 72 11.65 -2.28 3.32
C VAL A 72 10.95 -3.62 3.31
N PHE A 73 9.71 -3.61 2.82
CA PHE A 73 8.87 -4.79 2.66
C PHE A 73 8.46 -4.92 1.20
N LYS A 74 8.25 -6.15 0.74
CA LYS A 74 7.71 -6.43 -0.59
C LYS A 74 6.49 -7.34 -0.50
N SER A 75 5.60 -7.21 -1.48
CA SER A 75 4.45 -8.07 -1.69
C SER A 75 4.34 -8.42 -3.17
N SER A 76 4.19 -9.71 -3.47
CA SER A 76 4.00 -10.23 -4.84
C SER A 76 2.55 -10.62 -5.15
N ASP A 77 1.63 -10.41 -4.21
CA ASP A 77 0.23 -10.85 -4.28
C ASP A 77 -0.76 -9.70 -4.11
N GLY A 78 -0.34 -8.49 -4.51
CA GLY A 78 -1.19 -7.30 -4.49
C GLY A 78 -1.51 -6.82 -3.09
N GLY A 79 -0.54 -6.95 -2.18
CA GLY A 79 -0.56 -6.46 -0.81
C GLY A 79 -1.14 -7.42 0.21
N ALA A 80 -1.51 -8.66 -0.15
CA ALA A 80 -2.12 -9.59 0.80
C ALA A 80 -1.10 -10.13 1.83
N HIS A 81 0.13 -10.40 1.39
CA HIS A 81 1.24 -10.77 2.26
C HIS A 81 2.46 -9.88 2.01
N TRP A 82 3.19 -9.60 3.09
CA TRP A 82 4.36 -8.73 3.09
C TRP A 82 5.54 -9.42 3.75
N GLU A 83 6.67 -9.37 3.06
CA GLU A 83 7.93 -9.95 3.55
C GLU A 83 8.97 -8.84 3.67
N ALA A 84 9.71 -8.82 4.77
CA ALA A 84 10.85 -7.92 4.92
C ALA A 84 11.93 -8.28 3.89
N THR A 85 12.48 -7.28 3.22
CA THR A 85 13.66 -7.44 2.37
C THR A 85 14.89 -7.08 3.19
N ASN A 86 15.87 -7.99 3.25
CA ASN A 86 17.18 -7.74 3.85
C ASN A 86 18.18 -7.24 2.82
#